data_AF-A0A3C1NL04-F1
#
_entry.id   AF-A0A3C1NL04-F1
#
_cell.length_a   1.000
_cell.length_b   1.000
_cell.length_c   1.000
_cell.angle_alpha   90.00
_cell.angle_beta   90.00
_cell.angle_gamma   90.00
#
_symmetry.space_group_name_H-M   'P 1'
#
loop_
_entity.id
_entity.type
_entity.pdbx_description
1 polymer ?
#
loop_
_entity_poly.entity_id
_entity_poly.type
_entity_poly.pdbx_seq_one_letter_code
_entity_poly.pdbx_strand_id
1 'polypeptide(L)'
;MSLLKYESQLREPLVDGNKDYHQVTEDIIKPIEMKPSRLWYIGFYISVVLLLFGVYSVYREVTYGIGQWNLNKTIGWGWDITNFVWWVGIGHAGTL
;
A
#
# COMPACT_ATOMS: atom_id res chain seq x y z
N MET A 1 -0.45 -45.24 -11.39
CA MET A 1 -1.81 -44.68 -11.33
C MET A 1 -1.71 -43.22 -11.76
N SER A 2 -2.00 -42.94 -13.04
CA SER A 2 -1.83 -41.60 -13.60
C SER A 2 -2.95 -40.71 -13.04
N LEU A 3 -2.57 -39.68 -12.28
CA LEU A 3 -3.49 -38.62 -11.90
C LEU A 3 -3.78 -37.83 -13.18
N LEU A 4 -4.98 -37.98 -13.74
CA LEU A 4 -5.48 -37.15 -14.83
C LEU A 4 -5.51 -35.69 -14.33
N LYS A 5 -4.46 -34.93 -14.65
CA LYS A 5 -4.34 -33.51 -14.35
C LYS A 5 -4.97 -32.74 -15.52
N TYR A 6 -6.15 -32.16 -15.30
CA TYR A 6 -6.87 -31.35 -16.31
C TYR A 6 -6.30 -29.93 -16.43
N GLU A 7 -4.97 -29.80 -16.41
CA GLU A 7 -4.29 -28.51 -16.56
C GLU A 7 -3.76 -28.39 -17.99
N SER A 8 -3.94 -27.22 -18.60
CA SER A 8 -3.43 -26.94 -19.95
C SER A 8 -1.91 -26.99 -19.97
N GLN A 9 -1.34 -27.76 -20.89
CA GLN A 9 0.12 -27.90 -21.07
C GLN A 9 0.84 -26.59 -21.47
N LEU A 10 0.09 -25.56 -21.87
CA LEU A 10 0.60 -24.23 -22.22
C LEU A 10 0.86 -23.32 -21.00
N ARG A 11 0.42 -23.70 -19.80
CA ARG A 11 0.63 -22.89 -18.59
C ARG A 11 2.01 -23.19 -18.00
N GLU A 12 2.82 -22.14 -17.88
CA GLU A 12 4.09 -22.20 -17.18
C GLU A 12 3.86 -22.25 -15.65
N PRO A 13 4.80 -22.86 -14.89
CA PRO A 13 4.71 -22.88 -13.43
C PRO A 13 4.81 -21.46 -12.85
N LEU A 14 3.95 -21.15 -11.86
CA LEU A 14 3.97 -19.85 -11.15
C LEU A 14 5.05 -19.78 -10.06
N VAL A 15 5.56 -20.93 -9.62
CA VAL A 15 6.54 -21.04 -8.54
C VAL A 15 7.75 -21.77 -9.09
N ASP A 16 8.85 -21.03 -9.21
CA ASP A 16 10.13 -21.58 -9.64
C ASP A 16 10.88 -22.26 -8.49
N GLY A 17 11.74 -23.23 -8.85
CA GLY A 17 12.73 -23.79 -7.93
C GLY A 17 12.34 -25.03 -7.13
N ASN A 18 11.30 -25.79 -7.53
CA ASN A 18 10.89 -27.06 -6.91
C ASN A 18 10.83 -27.01 -5.36
N LYS A 19 10.15 -25.99 -4.82
CA LYS A 19 10.05 -25.76 -3.37
C LYS A 19 9.09 -26.77 -2.71
N ASP A 20 9.49 -27.29 -1.54
CA ASP A 20 8.61 -28.06 -0.66
C ASP A 20 7.83 -27.12 0.29
N TYR A 21 6.74 -27.61 0.88
CA TYR A 21 5.86 -26.86 1.79
C TYR A 21 6.64 -26.22 2.95
N HIS A 22 7.59 -26.95 3.55
CA HIS A 22 8.41 -26.42 4.63
C HIS A 22 9.24 -25.20 4.18
N GLN A 23 9.80 -25.24 2.97
CA GLN A 23 10.61 -24.14 2.44
C GLN A 23 9.77 -22.88 2.16
N VAL A 24 8.53 -23.05 1.68
CA VAL A 24 7.60 -21.93 1.49
C VAL A 24 7.29 -21.25 2.82
N THR A 25 7.07 -22.03 3.88
CA THR A 25 6.84 -21.51 5.23
C THR A 25 8.04 -20.71 5.74
N GLU A 26 9.24 -21.27 5.66
CA GLU A 26 10.47 -20.62 6.11
C GLU A 26 10.73 -19.30 5.35
N ASP A 27 10.54 -19.29 4.02
CA ASP A 27 10.76 -18.10 3.20
C ASP A 27 9.81 -16.94 3.56
N ILE A 28 8.55 -17.24 3.87
CA ILE A 28 7.53 -16.23 4.22
C ILE A 28 7.71 -15.73 5.66
N ILE A 29 8.04 -16.61 6.60
CA ILE A 29 8.12 -16.27 8.03
C ILE A 29 9.42 -15.56 8.37
N LYS A 30 10.53 -15.92 7.72
CA LYS A 30 11.86 -15.38 8.03
C LYS A 30 11.94 -13.85 8.10
N PRO A 31 11.35 -13.05 7.17
CA PRO A 31 11.34 -11.59 7.30
C PRO A 31 10.60 -11.05 8.54
N ILE A 32 9.64 -11.81 9.09
CA ILE A 32 8.84 -11.44 10.26
C ILE A 32 9.63 -11.71 11.55
N GLU A 33 10.36 -12.83 11.62
CA GLU A 33 11.17 -13.20 12.78
C GLU A 33 12.47 -12.42 12.89
N MET A 34 12.97 -11.90 11.77
CA MET A 34 14.18 -11.09 11.72
C MET A 34 13.94 -9.67 12.25
N LYS A 35 14.94 -9.11 12.92
CA LYS A 35 14.90 -7.71 13.33
C LYS A 35 14.85 -6.78 12.11
N PRO A 36 14.03 -5.71 12.13
CA PRO A 36 14.00 -4.75 11.03
C PRO A 36 15.38 -4.16 10.74
N SER A 37 15.68 -3.96 9.46
CA SER A 37 16.94 -3.39 9.01
C SER A 37 17.00 -1.88 9.29
N ARG A 38 18.20 -1.29 9.24
CA ARG A 38 18.37 0.18 9.37
C ARG A 38 17.54 0.96 8.35
N LEU A 39 17.46 0.46 7.11
CA LEU A 39 16.67 1.09 6.05
C LEU A 39 15.17 1.07 6.37
N TRP A 40 14.68 -0.02 6.97
CA TRP A 40 13.28 -0.10 7.41
C TRP A 40 12.96 0.99 8.44
N TYR A 41 13.83 1.17 9.45
CA TYR A 41 13.65 2.23 10.45
C TYR A 41 13.70 3.63 9.85
N ILE A 42 14.61 3.89 8.91
CA ILE A 42 14.69 5.19 8.21
C ILE A 42 13.37 5.47 7.47
N GLY A 43 12.88 4.49 6.69
CA GLY A 43 11.60 4.61 5.99
C GLY A 43 10.45 4.86 6.97
N PHE A 44 10.39 4.08 8.06
CA PHE A 44 9.38 4.24 9.10
C PHE A 44 9.37 5.64 9.72
N TYR A 45 10.53 6.18 10.13
CA TYR A 45 10.60 7.51 10.73
C TYR A 45 10.23 8.62 9.74
N ILE A 46 10.62 8.51 8.47
CA ILE A 46 10.20 9.46 7.43
C ILE A 46 8.67 9.42 7.28
N SER A 47 8.07 8.24 7.22
CA SER A 47 6.61 8.09 7.16
C SER A 47 5.91 8.69 8.38
N VAL A 48 6.44 8.50 9.59
CA VAL A 48 5.89 9.10 10.81
C VAL A 48 5.97 10.63 10.79
N VAL A 49 7.08 11.20 10.35
CA VAL A 49 7.22 12.66 10.24
C VAL A 49 6.21 13.24 9.24
N LEU A 50 6.04 12.59 8.08
CA LEU A 50 5.05 13.01 7.08
C LEU A 50 3.61 12.83 7.59
N LEU A 51 3.34 11.78 8.38
CA LEU A 51 2.05 11.59 9.02
C LEU A 51 1.73 12.72 10.01
N LEU A 52 2.70 13.10 10.86
CA LEU A 52 2.53 14.22 11.80
C LEU A 52 2.30 15.55 11.08
N PHE A 53 3.00 15.77 9.96
CA PHE A 53 2.74 16.92 9.10
C PHE A 53 1.31 16.91 8.54
N GLY A 54 0.81 15.75 8.10
CA GLY A 54 -0.57 15.57 7.65
C GLY A 54 -1.59 15.87 8.75
N VAL A 55 -1.40 15.32 9.95
CA VAL A 55 -2.25 15.59 11.12
C VAL A 55 -2.26 17.08 11.47
N TYR A 56 -1.10 17.73 11.46
CA TYR A 56 -1.00 19.17 11.71
C TYR A 56 -1.74 19.99 10.64
N SER A 57 -1.67 19.57 9.37
CA SER A 57 -2.35 20.22 8.26
C SER A 57 -3.88 20.15 8.41
N VAL A 58 -4.41 18.97 8.78
CA VAL A 58 -5.86 18.79 9.07
C VAL A 58 -6.28 19.60 10.30
N TYR A 59 -5.48 19.61 11.36
CA TYR A 59 -5.76 20.42 12.54
C TYR A 59 -5.88 21.92 12.19
N ARG A 60 -4.96 22.44 11.37
CA ARG A 60 -4.99 23.82 10.89
C ARG A 60 -6.24 24.11 10.05
N GLU A 61 -6.59 23.20 9.14
CA GLU A 61 -7.79 23.35 8.33
C GLU A 61 -9.06 23.41 9.17
N VAL A 62 -9.23 22.51 10.15
CA VAL A 62 -10.43 22.48 11.00
C VAL A 62 -10.53 23.71 11.90
N THR A 63 -9.39 24.23 12.38
CA THR A 63 -9.36 25.38 13.30
C THR A 63 -9.46 26.75 12.61
N TYR A 64 -8.85 26.92 11.44
CA TYR A 64 -8.82 28.20 10.72
C TYR A 64 -9.75 28.22 9.50
N GLY A 65 -10.36 27.09 9.15
CA GLY A 65 -11.33 26.92 8.08
C GLY A 65 -10.72 26.62 6.70
N ILE A 66 -11.57 26.18 5.78
CA ILE A 66 -11.21 25.78 4.41
C ILE A 66 -10.66 26.93 3.55
N GLY A 67 -10.84 28.19 3.97
CA GLY A 67 -10.31 29.37 3.26
C GLY A 67 -8.79 29.37 3.13
N GLN A 68 -8.07 28.60 3.97
CA GLN A 68 -6.61 28.44 3.87
C GLN A 68 -6.15 27.76 2.58
N TRP A 69 -7.06 27.03 1.91
CA TRP A 69 -6.77 26.27 0.70
C TRP A 69 -6.77 27.12 -0.58
N ASN A 70 -7.10 28.42 -0.47
CA ASN A 70 -7.21 29.34 -1.59
C ASN A 70 -8.17 28.85 -2.69
N LEU A 71 -9.23 28.14 -2.28
CA LEU A 71 -10.31 27.72 -3.17
C LEU A 71 -11.12 28.94 -3.61
N ASN A 72 -11.53 28.97 -4.87
CA ASN A 72 -12.32 30.07 -5.42
C ASN A 72 -13.81 29.82 -5.16
N LYS A 73 -14.62 30.87 -5.03
CA LYS A 73 -16.09 30.75 -4.93
C LYS A 73 -16.72 29.99 -6.11
N THR A 74 -16.10 30.03 -7.29
CA THR A 74 -16.60 29.33 -8.49
C THR A 74 -16.12 27.87 -8.54
N ILE A 75 -14.95 27.57 -7.96
CA ILE A 75 -14.32 26.24 -7.98
C ILE A 75 -14.13 25.81 -6.53
N GLY A 76 -15.16 25.17 -5.96
CA GLY A 76 -15.19 24.75 -4.57
C GLY A 76 -14.39 23.48 -4.27
N TRP A 77 -13.90 22.78 -5.30
CA TRP A 77 -13.12 21.55 -5.18
C TRP A 77 -11.80 21.68 -5.94
N GLY A 78 -10.73 21.23 -5.32
CA GLY A 78 -9.38 21.23 -5.88
C GLY A 78 -8.65 19.96 -5.47
N TRP A 79 -7.61 20.10 -4.66
CA TRP A 79 -6.76 18.99 -4.23
C TRP A 79 -7.42 18.01 -3.26
N ASP A 80 -8.49 18.41 -2.60
CA ASP A 80 -9.31 17.57 -1.72
C ASP A 80 -9.89 16.40 -2.51
N ILE A 81 -10.63 16.72 -3.59
CA ILE A 81 -11.33 15.69 -4.35
C ILE A 81 -10.40 14.94 -5.30
N THR A 82 -9.41 15.60 -5.90
CA THR A 82 -8.48 14.91 -6.80
C THR A 82 -7.70 13.84 -6.06
N ASN A 83 -7.17 14.15 -4.87
CA ASN A 83 -6.49 13.16 -4.03
C ASN A 83 -7.44 12.10 -3.49
N PHE A 84 -8.67 12.47 -3.11
CA PHE A 84 -9.67 11.51 -2.64
C PHE A 84 -9.93 10.42 -3.70
N VAL A 85 -10.27 10.82 -4.94
CA VAL A 85 -10.57 9.86 -6.01
C VAL A 85 -9.32 9.07 -6.40
N TRP A 86 -8.15 9.70 -6.40
CA TRP A 86 -6.88 9.02 -6.69
C TRP A 86 -6.60 7.88 -5.69
N TRP A 87 -6.74 8.15 -4.39
CA TRP A 87 -6.55 7.13 -3.35
C TRP A 87 -7.62 6.04 -3.39
N VAL A 88 -8.89 6.39 -3.65
CA VAL A 88 -9.96 5.41 -3.84
C VAL A 88 -9.66 4.49 -5.03
N GLY A 89 -9.13 5.04 -6.13
CA GLY A 89 -8.71 4.26 -7.29
C GLY A 89 -7.63 3.24 -6.95
N ILE A 90 -6.62 3.61 -6.16
CA ILE A 90 -5.59 2.68 -5.67
C ILE A 90 -6.20 1.56 -4.82
N GLY A 91 -7.19 1.88 -3.99
CA GLY A 91 -7.87 0.89 -3.13
C GLY A 91 -8.55 -0.25 -3.90
N HIS A 92 -9.01 0.00 -5.14
CA HIS A 92 -9.66 -1.03 -5.96
C HIS A 92 -8.68 -2.10 -6.45
N ALA A 93 -7.38 -1.79 -6.56
CA ALA A 93 -6.38 -2.75 -7.02
C ALA A 93 -6.21 -3.97 -6.09
N GLY A 94 -6.60 -3.84 -4.81
CA GLY A 94 -6.51 -4.93 -3.84
C GLY A 94 -7.75 -5.83 -3.74
N THR A 95 -8.88 -5.43 -4.34
CA THR A 95 -10.17 -6.12 -4.18
C THR A 95 -10.74 -6.68 -5.48
N LEU A 96 -10.19 -6.30 -6.63
CA LEU A 96 -10.60 -6.73 -7.97
C LEU A 96 -9.83 -7.98 -8.43
#